data_AF-A0A1Z4MYB3-F1
#
_entry.id   AF-A0A1Z4MYB3-F1
#
_cell.length_a   1.000
_cell.length_b   1.000
_cell.length_c   1.000
_cell.angle_alpha   90.00
_cell.angle_beta   90.00
_cell.angle_gamma   90.00
#
_symmetry.space_group_name_H-M   'P 1'
#
loop_
_entity.id
_entity.type
_entity.pdbx_description
1 polymer ?
#
loop_
_entity_poly.entity_id
_entity_poly.type
_entity_poly.pdbx_seq_one_letter_code
_entity_poly.pdbx_strand_id
1 'polypeptide(L)'
;MNTSTSVQSGSSPFDFFNFDLSLPFTDKVPQVTENTFVGKNSASASTNFPQPTQDAELLKQLSFIPGLKEILMLRQVHALEHATVWVLSESKSVYTHGTEANTVQVDNELLGGLSTEQGFYLYGEVNISDLRRAVTLALHRLTNGEWDLAVHPRCGTNLSVAMLLTAGLAVGVNLLLPFRPIEQLIGLGLAATTASELAPDLGTMAQRYLTTAIPFNLKIENIIRKRDVWGRDAHFIKVTWQE
;
A
#
# COMPACT_ATOMS: atom_id res chain seq x y z
N MET A 1 -0.78 -24.08 -52.21
CA MET A 1 -0.10 -22.97 -51.51
C MET A 1 -1.09 -22.42 -50.49
N ASN A 2 -1.00 -22.86 -49.23
CA ASN A 2 -1.78 -22.34 -48.11
C ASN A 2 -0.79 -21.83 -47.06
N THR A 3 -0.89 -20.57 -46.68
CA THR A 3 -0.12 -19.96 -45.59
C THR A 3 -1.07 -19.68 -44.44
N SER A 4 -0.98 -20.48 -43.38
CA SER A 4 -1.61 -20.20 -42.09
C SER A 4 -0.61 -19.43 -41.22
N THR A 5 -0.93 -18.18 -40.89
CA THR A 5 -0.22 -17.38 -39.90
C THR A 5 -0.77 -17.69 -38.51
N SER A 6 0.06 -18.26 -37.63
CA SER A 6 -0.20 -18.33 -36.20
C SER A 6 0.09 -16.96 -35.57
N VAL A 7 -0.88 -16.42 -34.83
CA VAL A 7 -0.66 -15.26 -33.95
C VAL A 7 -0.19 -15.81 -32.61
N GLN A 8 1.04 -15.47 -32.27
CA GLN A 8 1.64 -15.75 -30.97
C GLN A 8 1.04 -14.75 -29.96
N SER A 9 0.26 -15.25 -29.01
CA SER A 9 -0.32 -14.44 -27.93
C SER A 9 0.81 -13.92 -27.04
N GLY A 10 1.01 -12.61 -27.05
CA GLY A 10 1.89 -11.91 -26.12
C GLY A 10 1.36 -12.02 -24.69
N SER A 11 2.28 -12.15 -23.74
CA SER A 11 2.04 -12.03 -22.31
C SER A 11 1.45 -10.66 -21.97
N SER A 12 0.35 -10.67 -21.23
CA SER A 12 -0.35 -9.49 -20.73
C SER A 12 0.45 -8.84 -19.59
N PRO A 13 0.51 -7.50 -19.47
CA PRO A 13 1.27 -6.80 -18.41
C PRO A 13 0.56 -6.81 -17.04
N PHE A 14 -0.42 -7.70 -16.81
CA PHE A 14 -1.35 -7.65 -15.68
C PHE A 14 -1.37 -8.92 -14.81
N ASP A 15 -0.30 -9.71 -14.77
CA ASP A 15 -0.18 -10.90 -13.88
C ASP A 15 -0.06 -10.56 -12.37
N PHE A 16 -0.51 -9.38 -11.93
CA PHE A 16 -0.28 -8.86 -10.56
C PHE A 16 -1.30 -9.32 -9.50
N PHE A 17 -2.43 -9.94 -9.87
CA PHE A 17 -3.45 -10.35 -8.91
C PHE A 17 -3.92 -11.80 -9.16
N ASN A 18 -3.15 -12.78 -8.69
CA ASN A 18 -3.61 -14.15 -8.56
C ASN A 18 -4.09 -14.38 -7.11
N PHE A 19 -5.32 -13.94 -6.81
CA PHE A 19 -6.04 -14.35 -5.60
C PHE A 19 -7.02 -15.46 -5.96
N ASP A 20 -6.70 -16.71 -5.58
CA ASP A 20 -7.64 -17.83 -5.66
C ASP A 20 -8.60 -17.73 -4.46
N LEU A 21 -9.84 -17.32 -4.73
CA LEU A 21 -10.87 -17.03 -3.73
C LEU A 21 -11.95 -18.13 -3.69
N SER A 22 -11.53 -19.39 -3.80
CA SER A 22 -12.41 -20.55 -3.77
C SER A 22 -12.53 -21.17 -2.36
N LEU A 23 -13.18 -20.47 -1.43
CA LEU A 23 -13.66 -21.11 -0.18
C LEU A 23 -15.07 -20.59 0.22
N PRO A 24 -16.01 -21.49 0.58
CA PRO A 24 -17.37 -21.10 0.93
C PRO A 24 -17.45 -20.54 2.36
N PHE A 25 -18.04 -19.34 2.48
CA PHE A 25 -18.45 -18.73 3.74
C PHE A 25 -19.57 -19.59 4.35
N THR A 26 -19.37 -20.12 5.56
CA THR A 26 -20.44 -20.76 6.36
C THR A 26 -20.81 -19.84 7.50
N ASP A 27 -22.04 -19.31 7.43
CA ASP A 27 -22.71 -18.56 8.48
C ASP A 27 -22.97 -19.45 9.70
N LYS A 28 -22.39 -19.11 10.86
CA LYS A 28 -23.04 -19.22 12.18
C LYS A 28 -22.44 -18.21 13.16
N VAL A 29 -23.19 -17.14 13.43
CA VAL A 29 -22.94 -16.21 14.54
C VAL A 29 -23.37 -16.87 15.85
N PRO A 30 -22.49 -17.06 16.85
CA PRO A 30 -22.91 -17.46 18.19
C PRO A 30 -23.33 -16.21 18.97
N GLN A 31 -24.54 -16.24 19.52
CA GLN A 31 -24.99 -15.24 20.49
C GLN A 31 -24.23 -15.42 21.81
N VAL A 32 -23.62 -14.33 22.29
CA VAL A 32 -22.96 -14.29 23.60
C VAL A 32 -23.98 -13.91 24.65
N THR A 33 -24.26 -14.84 25.57
CA THR A 33 -25.07 -14.64 26.76
C THR A 33 -24.31 -13.80 27.79
N GLU A 34 -24.99 -12.77 28.26
CA GLU A 34 -24.59 -11.86 29.34
C GLU A 34 -24.63 -12.61 30.68
N ASN A 35 -23.51 -12.66 31.40
CA ASN A 35 -23.51 -13.04 32.82
C ASN A 35 -22.43 -12.29 33.60
N THR A 36 -22.91 -11.48 34.53
CA THR A 36 -22.20 -10.59 35.45
C THR A 36 -21.62 -11.37 36.63
N PHE A 37 -20.30 -11.27 36.91
CA PHE A 37 -19.79 -11.27 38.29
C PHE A 37 -18.33 -10.74 38.41
N VAL A 38 -18.21 -9.54 39.00
CA VAL A 38 -17.18 -9.05 39.94
C VAL A 38 -15.69 -9.10 39.56
N GLY A 39 -15.16 -7.91 39.20
CA GLY A 39 -14.03 -7.28 39.92
C GLY A 39 -12.60 -7.53 39.44
N LYS A 40 -12.10 -6.67 38.55
CA LYS A 40 -10.80 -5.97 38.70
C LYS A 40 -10.61 -4.89 37.63
N ASN A 41 -10.30 -3.68 38.10
CA ASN A 41 -9.95 -2.51 37.30
C ASN A 41 -8.62 -2.71 36.58
N SER A 42 -8.60 -2.61 35.26
CA SER A 42 -7.45 -2.11 34.48
C SER A 42 -7.87 -1.78 33.05
N ALA A 43 -8.10 -0.49 32.81
CA ALA A 43 -7.91 0.24 31.54
C ALA A 43 -8.45 -0.40 30.25
N SER A 44 -9.77 -0.29 30.05
CA SER A 44 -10.35 -0.24 28.69
C SER A 44 -10.18 1.16 28.10
N ALA A 45 -8.96 1.52 27.73
CA ALA A 45 -8.73 2.59 26.78
C ALA A 45 -8.35 1.91 25.47
N SER A 46 -9.31 1.79 24.55
CA SER A 46 -9.03 1.43 23.16
C SER A 46 -8.19 2.56 22.56
N THR A 47 -6.88 2.52 22.75
CA THR A 47 -5.97 3.43 22.07
C THR A 47 -5.99 3.07 20.59
N ASN A 48 -6.53 3.95 19.75
CA ASN A 48 -6.50 3.89 18.27
C ASN A 48 -5.06 4.03 17.71
N PHE A 49 -4.04 3.68 18.49
CA PHE A 49 -2.64 3.91 18.21
C PHE A 49 -1.93 2.58 17.96
N PRO A 50 -1.09 2.49 16.91
CA PRO A 50 -0.27 1.33 16.65
C PRO A 50 0.58 0.97 17.88
N GLN A 51 0.54 -0.29 18.30
CA GLN A 51 1.33 -0.78 19.44
C GLN A 51 2.60 -1.50 18.94
N PRO A 52 3.79 -1.23 19.52
CA PRO A 52 5.05 -1.80 19.04
C PRO A 52 5.12 -3.32 18.96
N THR A 53 4.40 -4.03 19.83
CA THR A 53 4.42 -5.50 19.93
C THR A 53 3.28 -6.18 19.18
N GLN A 54 2.36 -5.41 18.59
CA GLN A 54 1.10 -5.92 18.04
C GLN A 54 1.32 -7.00 16.97
N ASP A 55 2.15 -6.72 15.97
CA ASP A 55 2.37 -7.65 14.86
C ASP A 55 3.20 -8.87 15.29
N ALA A 56 4.15 -8.69 16.21
CA ALA A 56 4.92 -9.79 16.78
C ALA A 56 4.07 -10.74 17.63
N GLU A 57 3.14 -10.20 18.41
CA GLU A 57 2.19 -11.00 19.19
C GLU A 57 1.18 -11.72 18.29
N LEU A 58 0.67 -11.02 17.27
CA LEU A 58 -0.20 -11.62 16.25
C LEU A 58 0.48 -12.80 15.56
N LEU A 59 1.75 -12.67 15.18
CA LEU A 59 2.53 -13.76 14.59
C LEU A 59 2.73 -14.95 15.53
N LYS A 60 2.95 -14.70 16.82
CA LYS A 60 3.06 -15.77 17.82
C LYS A 60 1.75 -16.53 17.97
N GLN A 61 0.64 -15.80 18.05
CA GLN A 61 -0.70 -16.39 18.22
C GLN A 61 -1.20 -17.14 16.98
N LEU A 62 -0.90 -16.62 15.79
CA LEU A 62 -1.39 -17.13 14.51
C LEU A 62 -0.28 -17.75 13.64
N SER A 63 0.75 -18.30 14.28
CA SER A 63 1.91 -18.91 13.60
C SER A 63 1.56 -20.08 12.67
N PHE A 64 0.35 -20.63 12.78
CA PHE A 64 -0.17 -21.68 11.90
C PHE A 64 -0.71 -21.15 10.56
N ILE A 65 -0.92 -19.84 10.39
CA ILE A 65 -1.43 -19.27 9.14
C ILE A 65 -0.26 -19.09 8.17
N PRO A 66 -0.24 -19.81 7.04
CA PRO A 66 0.80 -19.65 6.03
C PRO A 66 0.71 -18.26 5.41
N GLY A 67 1.85 -17.59 5.18
CA GLY A 67 1.89 -16.27 4.53
C GLY A 67 1.67 -15.08 5.46
N LEU A 68 1.30 -15.29 6.74
CA LEU A 68 0.98 -14.19 7.64
C LEU A 68 2.18 -13.27 7.89
N LYS A 69 3.37 -13.86 8.05
CA LYS A 69 4.61 -13.10 8.27
C LYS A 69 4.95 -12.24 7.06
N GLU A 70 4.78 -12.79 5.86
CA GLU A 70 5.03 -12.12 4.60
C GLU A 70 4.09 -10.94 4.41
N ILE A 71 2.79 -11.10 4.75
CA ILE A 71 1.81 -10.01 4.71
C ILE A 71 2.15 -8.89 5.70
N LEU A 72 2.50 -9.24 6.94
CA LEU A 72 2.87 -8.25 7.96
C LEU A 72 4.16 -7.53 7.62
N MET A 73 5.18 -8.26 7.15
CA MET A 73 6.41 -7.69 6.61
C MET A 73 6.11 -6.71 5.48
N LEU A 74 5.32 -7.11 4.49
CA LEU A 74 5.00 -6.29 3.33
C LEU A 74 4.35 -4.95 3.74
N ARG A 75 3.40 -4.99 4.68
CA ARG A 75 2.74 -3.77 5.18
C ARG A 75 3.71 -2.83 5.90
N GLN A 76 4.61 -3.36 6.73
CA GLN A 76 5.63 -2.56 7.41
C GLN A 76 6.66 -1.99 6.42
N VAL A 77 7.07 -2.79 5.43
CA VAL A 77 7.99 -2.36 4.37
C VAL A 77 7.38 -1.23 3.55
N HIS A 78 6.09 -1.34 3.21
CA HIS A 78 5.36 -0.34 2.45
C HIS A 78 5.26 1.01 3.17
N ALA A 79 5.02 1.00 4.48
CA ALA A 79 5.08 2.24 5.26
C ALA A 79 6.49 2.87 5.24
N LEU A 80 7.54 2.05 5.40
CA LEU A 80 8.93 2.52 5.37
C LEU A 80 9.32 3.09 3.99
N GLU A 81 8.84 2.49 2.90
CA GLU A 81 9.00 3.00 1.54
C GLU A 81 8.41 4.41 1.43
N HIS A 82 7.14 4.58 1.80
CA HIS A 82 6.45 5.88 1.76
C HIS A 82 7.19 6.94 2.58
N ALA A 83 7.58 6.62 3.81
CA ALA A 83 8.31 7.55 4.68
C ALA A 83 9.70 7.89 4.13
N THR A 84 10.39 6.92 3.51
CA THR A 84 11.68 7.17 2.86
C THR A 84 11.53 8.15 1.72
N VAL A 85 10.50 7.97 0.88
CA VAL A 85 10.20 8.89 -0.22
C VAL A 85 9.96 10.28 0.35
N TRP A 86 9.08 10.45 1.35
CA TRP A 86 8.83 11.74 2.01
C TRP A 86 10.09 12.44 2.51
N VAL A 87 10.96 11.71 3.22
CA VAL A 87 12.21 12.27 3.78
C VAL A 87 13.17 12.71 2.67
N LEU A 88 13.27 11.96 1.58
CA LEU A 88 14.09 12.34 0.43
C LEU A 88 13.58 13.61 -0.24
N SER A 89 12.27 13.78 -0.35
CA SER A 89 11.66 14.96 -0.95
C SER A 89 11.86 16.21 -0.10
N GLU A 90 11.67 16.10 1.22
CA GLU A 90 11.92 17.18 2.16
C GLU A 90 13.39 17.63 2.09
N SER A 91 14.32 16.68 1.97
CA SER A 91 15.74 17.00 1.83
C SER A 91 16.01 17.77 0.53
N LYS A 92 15.39 17.36 -0.58
CA LYS A 92 15.56 18.03 -1.88
C LYS A 92 14.96 19.44 -1.90
N SER A 93 13.80 19.65 -1.28
CA SER A 93 13.17 20.99 -1.24
C SER A 93 14.04 22.00 -0.48
N VAL A 94 14.72 21.58 0.60
CA VAL A 94 15.66 22.42 1.36
C VAL A 94 16.83 22.90 0.51
N TYR A 95 17.38 22.06 -0.38
CA TYR A 95 18.47 22.47 -1.28
C TYR A 95 18.01 23.32 -2.46
N THR A 96 16.75 23.18 -2.88
CA THR A 96 16.21 23.84 -4.09
C THR A 96 15.54 25.19 -3.79
N HIS A 97 15.38 25.54 -2.50
CA HIS A 97 14.76 26.78 -2.01
C HIS A 97 15.44 28.11 -2.45
N GLY A 98 16.50 28.07 -3.26
CA GLY A 98 17.10 29.23 -3.91
C GLY A 98 16.42 29.66 -5.23
N THR A 99 15.48 28.89 -5.77
CA THR A 99 14.78 29.24 -7.03
C THR A 99 13.27 29.08 -6.87
N GLU A 100 12.59 30.22 -6.73
CA GLU A 100 11.13 30.44 -6.76
C GLU A 100 10.21 29.48 -5.98
N ALA A 101 9.78 29.96 -4.81
CA ALA A 101 8.73 29.37 -4.00
C ALA A 101 7.35 29.50 -4.69
N ASN A 102 6.91 28.43 -5.35
CA ASN A 102 5.48 28.20 -5.60
C ASN A 102 5.01 27.01 -4.75
N THR A 103 4.03 27.27 -3.89
CA THR A 103 3.50 26.38 -2.84
C THR A 103 2.55 25.33 -3.43
N VAL A 104 3.02 24.48 -4.35
CA VAL A 104 2.25 23.34 -4.87
C VAL A 104 3.20 22.15 -5.08
N GLN A 105 2.99 21.10 -4.30
CA GLN A 105 3.53 19.74 -4.46
C GLN A 105 5.05 19.61 -4.61
N VAL A 106 5.69 19.33 -3.48
CA VAL A 106 6.96 18.61 -3.32
C VAL A 106 7.34 17.78 -4.57
N ASP A 107 8.44 18.15 -5.23
CA ASP A 107 9.07 17.55 -6.42
C ASP A 107 9.46 16.07 -6.22
N ASN A 108 8.44 15.23 -6.06
CA ASN A 108 8.54 13.80 -5.85
C ASN A 108 8.33 13.00 -7.14
N GLU A 109 8.02 13.67 -8.24
CA GLU A 109 7.62 13.05 -9.51
C GLU A 109 8.60 11.99 -10.03
N LEU A 110 9.89 12.14 -9.72
CA LEU A 110 10.96 11.28 -10.21
C LEU A 110 11.29 10.08 -9.30
N LEU A 111 10.75 10.06 -8.08
CA LEU A 111 10.94 8.94 -7.15
C LEU A 111 9.70 8.04 -7.17
N GLY A 112 9.92 6.75 -7.43
CA GLY A 112 8.91 5.70 -7.36
C GLY A 112 9.41 4.55 -6.50
N GLY A 113 8.49 3.83 -5.86
CA GLY A 113 8.83 2.68 -5.02
C GLY A 113 8.02 1.45 -5.36
N LEU A 114 8.58 0.29 -4.98
CA LEU A 114 7.93 -1.01 -5.09
C LEU A 114 8.32 -1.87 -3.89
N SER A 115 7.37 -2.09 -3.00
CA SER A 115 7.55 -2.89 -1.78
C SER A 115 7.38 -4.40 -2.02
N THR A 116 8.19 -5.18 -1.31
CA THR A 116 8.12 -6.64 -1.20
C THR A 116 8.23 -7.05 0.28
N GLU A 117 7.99 -8.31 0.59
CA GLU A 117 8.14 -8.86 1.94
C GLU A 117 9.60 -8.89 2.44
N GLN A 118 10.57 -8.63 1.57
CA GLN A 118 12.02 -8.66 1.87
C GLN A 118 12.64 -7.26 1.97
N GLY A 119 11.90 -6.22 1.57
CA GLY A 119 12.43 -4.88 1.35
C GLY A 119 11.70 -4.16 0.24
N PHE A 120 12.21 -3.00 -0.16
CA PHE A 120 11.58 -2.23 -1.24
C PHE A 120 12.62 -1.76 -2.25
N TYR A 121 12.18 -1.64 -3.50
CA TYR A 121 12.91 -0.97 -4.55
C TYR A 121 12.57 0.50 -4.52
N LEU A 122 13.58 1.36 -4.63
CA LEU A 122 13.44 2.78 -4.89
C LEU A 122 14.02 3.08 -6.27
N TYR A 123 13.18 3.61 -7.15
CA TYR A 123 13.52 4.04 -8.49
C TYR A 123 13.70 5.55 -8.52
N GLY A 124 14.68 6.00 -9.29
CA GLY A 124 15.02 7.40 -9.47
C GLY A 124 16.46 7.72 -9.09
N GLU A 125 16.89 8.92 -9.45
CA GLU A 125 18.25 9.38 -9.21
C GLU A 125 18.41 9.84 -7.76
N VAL A 126 19.05 9.01 -6.93
CA VAL A 126 19.36 9.32 -5.53
C VAL A 126 20.77 8.87 -5.18
N ASN A 127 21.49 9.71 -4.44
CA ASN A 127 22.79 9.34 -3.89
C ASN A 127 22.62 8.27 -2.80
N ILE A 128 23.43 7.20 -2.85
CA ILE A 128 23.38 6.09 -1.87
C ILE A 128 23.55 6.57 -0.41
N SER A 129 24.33 7.63 -0.18
CA SER A 129 24.56 8.19 1.16
C SER A 129 23.34 8.93 1.69
N ASP A 130 22.66 9.68 0.81
CA ASP A 130 21.42 10.38 1.14
C ASP A 130 20.28 9.39 1.34
N LEU A 131 20.20 8.36 0.49
CA LEU A 131 19.25 7.26 0.65
C LEU A 131 19.44 6.56 2.00
N ARG A 132 20.68 6.22 2.36
CA ARG A 132 20.96 5.57 3.65
C ARG A 132 20.48 6.43 4.82
N ARG A 133 20.76 7.73 4.79
CA ARG A 133 20.30 8.66 5.81
C ARG A 133 18.78 8.75 5.85
N ALA A 134 18.14 8.85 4.68
CA ALA A 134 16.70 9.00 4.56
C ALA A 134 15.94 7.77 5.08
N VAL A 135 16.36 6.55 4.72
CA VAL A 135 15.70 5.32 5.21
C VAL A 135 15.83 5.21 6.73
N THR A 136 17.01 5.49 7.30
CA THR A 136 17.21 5.46 8.76
C THR A 136 16.36 6.51 9.46
N LEU A 137 16.31 7.73 8.92
CA LEU A 137 15.48 8.81 9.48
C LEU A 137 13.98 8.51 9.33
N ALA A 138 13.54 7.97 8.20
CA ALA A 138 12.17 7.56 7.95
C ALA A 138 11.70 6.48 8.94
N LEU A 139 12.53 5.43 9.14
CA LEU A 139 12.26 4.39 10.14
C LEU A 139 12.12 5.00 11.53
N HIS A 140 13.05 5.89 11.91
CA HIS A 140 13.02 6.57 13.19
C HIS A 140 11.78 7.46 13.37
N ARG A 141 11.39 8.24 12.37
CA ARG A 141 10.22 9.15 12.45
C ARG A 141 8.92 8.34 12.58
N LEU A 142 8.76 7.30 11.76
CA LEU A 142 7.60 6.39 11.83
C LEU A 142 7.44 5.75 13.20
N THR A 143 8.51 5.17 13.75
CA THR A 143 8.44 4.47 15.05
C THR A 143 8.29 5.44 16.24
N ASN A 144 8.59 6.72 16.06
CA ASN A 144 8.41 7.77 17.07
C ASN A 144 7.10 8.56 16.94
N GLY A 145 6.17 8.14 16.08
CA GLY A 145 4.81 8.69 16.06
C GLY A 145 4.43 9.52 14.84
N GLU A 146 5.34 9.75 13.90
CA GLU A 146 5.03 10.43 12.63
C GLU A 146 4.37 9.48 11.63
N TRP A 147 3.25 8.88 12.02
CA TRP A 147 2.58 7.80 11.29
C TRP A 147 1.96 8.24 9.97
N ASP A 148 1.70 9.53 9.78
CA ASP A 148 1.19 10.05 8.49
C ASP A 148 2.21 9.88 7.36
N LEU A 149 3.51 9.70 7.67
CA LEU A 149 4.53 9.33 6.70
C LEU A 149 4.29 7.94 6.08
N ALA A 150 3.50 7.08 6.72
CA ALA A 150 3.15 5.77 6.19
C ALA A 150 2.17 5.85 5.01
N VAL A 151 1.54 6.99 4.76
CA VAL A 151 0.59 7.20 3.66
C VAL A 151 1.20 8.13 2.63
N HIS A 152 1.04 7.82 1.34
CA HIS A 152 1.56 8.65 0.26
C HIS A 152 0.50 8.90 -0.83
N PRO A 153 0.32 10.14 -1.33
CA PRO A 153 -0.75 10.48 -2.27
C PRO A 153 -0.61 9.78 -3.63
N ARG A 154 0.61 9.41 -4.02
CA ARG A 154 0.90 8.73 -5.31
C ARG A 154 1.11 7.22 -5.17
N CYS A 155 0.62 6.61 -4.08
CA CYS A 155 0.68 5.16 -3.89
C CYS A 155 -0.20 4.44 -4.92
N GLY A 156 0.29 3.32 -5.47
CA GLY A 156 -0.47 2.49 -6.42
C GLY A 156 -1.81 1.99 -5.86
N THR A 157 -1.92 1.84 -4.53
CA THR A 157 -3.18 1.50 -3.84
C THR A 157 -4.31 2.49 -4.18
N ASN A 158 -4.02 3.79 -4.33
CA ASN A 158 -5.04 4.78 -4.69
C ASN A 158 -5.63 4.51 -6.07
N LEU A 159 -4.78 4.17 -7.04
CA LEU A 159 -5.22 3.81 -8.40
C LEU A 159 -6.03 2.52 -8.37
N SER A 160 -5.58 1.50 -7.64
CA SER A 160 -6.31 0.23 -7.50
C SER A 160 -7.70 0.42 -6.90
N VAL A 161 -7.84 1.26 -5.86
CA VAL A 161 -9.14 1.59 -5.26
C VAL A 161 -10.03 2.34 -6.24
N ALA A 162 -9.50 3.33 -6.96
CA ALA A 162 -10.25 4.06 -7.98
C ALA A 162 -10.79 3.12 -9.08
N MET A 163 -9.95 2.21 -9.57
CA MET A 163 -10.34 1.21 -10.58
C MET A 163 -11.41 0.26 -10.03
N LEU A 164 -11.25 -0.24 -8.80
CA LEU A 164 -12.20 -1.14 -8.17
C LEU A 164 -13.58 -0.48 -8.00
N LEU A 165 -13.62 0.77 -7.51
CA LEU A 165 -14.86 1.55 -7.36
C LEU A 165 -15.52 1.80 -8.71
N THR A 166 -14.74 2.25 -9.70
CA THR A 166 -15.25 2.53 -11.04
C THR A 166 -15.83 1.27 -11.68
N ALA A 167 -15.09 0.16 -11.63
CA ALA A 167 -15.54 -1.12 -12.18
C ALA A 167 -16.77 -1.66 -11.45
N GLY A 168 -16.77 -1.62 -10.11
CA GLY A 168 -17.91 -2.07 -9.29
C GLY A 168 -19.19 -1.26 -9.58
N LEU A 169 -19.08 0.06 -9.66
CA LEU A 169 -20.21 0.92 -10.00
C LEU A 169 -20.66 0.74 -11.45
N ALA A 170 -19.73 0.55 -12.39
CA ALA A 170 -20.06 0.26 -13.80
C ALA A 170 -20.81 -1.07 -13.95
N VAL A 171 -20.39 -2.10 -13.21
CA VAL A 171 -21.12 -3.37 -13.12
C VAL A 171 -22.52 -3.13 -12.54
N GLY A 172 -22.63 -2.35 -11.45
CA GLY A 172 -23.92 -1.96 -10.88
C GLY A 172 -24.85 -1.27 -11.89
N VAL A 173 -24.32 -0.31 -12.67
CA VAL A 173 -25.04 0.35 -13.77
C VAL A 173 -25.55 -0.66 -14.79
N ASN A 174 -24.71 -1.61 -15.18
CA ASN A 174 -25.07 -2.64 -16.15
C ASN A 174 -26.18 -3.58 -15.65
N LEU A 175 -26.19 -3.89 -14.34
CA LEU A 175 -27.20 -4.76 -13.74
C LEU A 175 -28.52 -4.03 -13.45
N LEU A 176 -28.48 -2.74 -13.08
CA LEU A 176 -29.66 -2.00 -12.61
C LEU A 176 -30.36 -1.20 -13.72
N LEU A 177 -29.63 -0.71 -14.74
CA LEU A 177 -30.21 0.08 -15.83
C LEU A 177 -30.55 -0.78 -17.04
N PRO A 178 -31.57 -0.40 -17.83
CA PRO A 178 -31.87 -1.09 -19.09
C PRO A 178 -30.67 -1.08 -20.04
N PHE A 179 -30.53 -2.13 -20.86
CA PHE A 179 -29.47 -2.28 -21.87
C PHE A 179 -29.69 -1.38 -23.10
N ARG A 180 -29.87 -0.07 -22.85
CA ARG A 180 -30.02 0.96 -23.87
C ARG A 180 -28.78 1.86 -23.84
N PRO A 181 -28.20 2.21 -25.01
CA PRO A 181 -26.87 2.81 -25.06
C PRO A 181 -26.78 4.19 -24.38
N ILE A 182 -27.85 4.98 -24.41
CA ILE A 182 -27.85 6.33 -23.82
C ILE A 182 -27.88 6.23 -22.29
N GLU A 183 -28.77 5.40 -21.75
CA GLU A 183 -28.89 5.16 -20.32
C GLU A 183 -27.62 4.55 -19.72
N GLN A 184 -27.01 3.60 -20.44
CA GLN A 184 -25.72 3.02 -20.03
C GLN A 184 -24.59 4.05 -20.07
N LEU A 185 -24.54 4.93 -21.08
CA LEU A 185 -23.53 5.97 -21.17
C LEU A 185 -23.66 6.99 -20.04
N ILE A 186 -24.88 7.46 -19.76
CA ILE A 186 -25.15 8.39 -18.65
C ILE A 186 -24.82 7.71 -17.31
N GLY A 187 -25.28 6.46 -17.12
CA GLY A 187 -25.01 5.68 -15.93
C GLY A 187 -23.51 5.48 -15.69
N LEU A 188 -22.74 5.15 -16.74
CA LEU A 188 -21.30 4.97 -16.66
C LEU A 188 -20.58 6.29 -16.34
N GLY A 189 -21.02 7.41 -16.93
CA GLY A 189 -20.49 8.74 -16.60
C GLY A 189 -20.73 9.11 -15.14
N LEU A 190 -21.92 8.83 -14.61
CA LEU A 190 -22.22 9.02 -13.19
C LEU A 190 -21.39 8.09 -12.30
N ALA A 191 -21.29 6.81 -12.65
CA ALA A 191 -20.46 5.85 -11.93
C ALA A 191 -19.00 6.28 -11.84
N ALA A 192 -18.41 6.72 -12.97
CA ALA A 192 -17.04 7.22 -13.00
C ALA A 192 -16.84 8.48 -12.15
N THR A 193 -17.79 9.42 -12.20
CA THR A 193 -17.75 10.66 -11.40
C THR A 193 -17.82 10.33 -9.90
N THR A 194 -18.80 9.53 -9.49
CA THR A 194 -18.94 9.09 -8.10
C THR A 194 -17.71 8.31 -7.61
N ALA A 195 -17.16 7.42 -8.44
CA ALA A 195 -15.93 6.70 -8.10
C ALA A 195 -14.76 7.67 -7.90
N SER A 196 -14.60 8.66 -8.79
CA SER A 196 -13.52 9.64 -8.71
C SER A 196 -13.63 10.54 -7.48
N GLU A 197 -14.83 10.86 -7.01
CA GLU A 197 -15.05 11.64 -5.79
C GLU A 197 -14.70 10.83 -4.53
N LEU A 198 -15.04 9.53 -4.50
CA LEU A 198 -14.82 8.68 -3.33
C LEU A 198 -13.41 8.08 -3.25
N ALA A 199 -12.74 7.91 -4.39
CA ALA A 199 -11.46 7.19 -4.47
C ALA A 199 -10.32 7.81 -3.64
N PRO A 200 -10.11 9.13 -3.54
CA PRO A 200 -9.01 9.69 -2.76
C PRO A 200 -9.08 9.34 -1.27
N ASP A 201 -10.25 9.47 -0.67
CA ASP A 201 -10.46 9.19 0.76
C ASP A 201 -10.39 7.69 1.04
N LEU A 202 -11.06 6.88 0.22
CA LEU A 202 -11.03 5.42 0.36
C LEU A 202 -9.64 4.84 0.07
N GLY A 203 -8.90 5.42 -0.86
CA GLY A 203 -7.50 5.07 -1.16
C GLY A 203 -6.60 5.34 0.05
N THR A 204 -6.75 6.51 0.68
CA THR A 204 -6.03 6.88 1.90
C THR A 204 -6.36 5.93 3.06
N MET A 205 -7.64 5.57 3.23
CA MET A 205 -8.06 4.59 4.24
C MET A 205 -7.49 3.20 3.95
N ALA A 206 -7.54 2.74 2.71
CA ALA A 206 -6.97 1.46 2.31
C ALA A 206 -5.46 1.43 2.58
N GLN A 207 -4.75 2.53 2.29
CA GLN A 207 -3.34 2.63 2.64
C GLN A 207 -3.12 2.47 4.14
N ARG A 208 -3.79 3.30 4.95
CA ARG A 208 -3.58 3.36 6.40
C ARG A 208 -3.94 2.06 7.11
N TYR A 209 -5.01 1.39 6.70
CA TYR A 209 -5.56 0.26 7.45
C TYR A 209 -5.29 -1.10 6.81
N LEU A 210 -5.06 -1.17 5.50
CA LEU A 210 -4.90 -2.45 4.79
C LEU A 210 -3.48 -2.64 4.26
N THR A 211 -2.91 -1.65 3.56
CA THR A 211 -1.65 -1.87 2.83
C THR A 211 -0.41 -1.42 3.57
N THR A 212 -0.54 -0.70 4.69
CA THR A 212 0.60 -0.21 5.48
C THR A 212 0.44 -0.56 6.96
N ALA A 213 1.57 -0.63 7.68
CA ALA A 213 1.67 -0.83 9.12
C ALA A 213 2.94 -0.15 9.63
N ILE A 214 2.96 0.31 10.88
CA ILE A 214 4.16 0.99 11.42
C ILE A 214 5.29 -0.03 11.59
N PRO A 215 6.50 0.25 11.09
CA PRO A 215 7.60 -0.72 11.02
C PRO A 215 8.33 -0.92 12.35
N PHE A 216 7.62 -1.35 13.39
CA PHE A 216 8.22 -1.64 14.70
C PHE A 216 9.11 -2.89 14.70
N ASN A 217 8.88 -3.81 13.76
CA ASN A 217 9.58 -5.08 13.68
C ASN A 217 10.54 -5.14 12.49
N LEU A 218 10.94 -4.01 11.92
CA LEU A 218 11.89 -3.97 10.81
C LEU A 218 13.26 -3.49 11.24
N LYS A 219 14.28 -4.18 10.73
CA LYS A 219 15.67 -3.73 10.76
C LYS A 219 16.20 -3.62 9.34
N ILE A 220 16.84 -2.50 9.03
CA ILE A 220 17.51 -2.29 7.75
C ILE A 220 18.78 -3.14 7.73
N GLU A 221 18.91 -4.02 6.75
CA GLU A 221 20.05 -4.93 6.60
C GLU A 221 21.10 -4.35 5.65
N ASN A 222 20.69 -3.99 4.43
CA ASN A 222 21.61 -3.51 3.40
C ASN A 222 20.87 -2.67 2.34
N ILE A 223 21.62 -1.85 1.60
CA ILE A 223 21.14 -1.10 0.44
C ILE A 223 21.98 -1.52 -0.76
N ILE A 224 21.33 -2.16 -1.72
CA ILE A 224 21.97 -2.79 -2.88
C ILE A 224 21.56 -2.02 -4.13
N ARG A 225 22.52 -1.52 -4.91
CA ARG A 225 22.20 -0.97 -6.23
C ARG A 225 21.77 -2.11 -7.16
N LYS A 226 20.62 -1.95 -7.78
CA LYS A 226 20.02 -2.89 -8.71
C LYS A 226 19.68 -2.18 -10.01
N ARG A 227 19.49 -2.97 -11.05
CA ARG A 227 18.94 -2.51 -12.32
C ARG A 227 17.78 -3.43 -12.65
N ASP A 228 16.64 -2.85 -13.02
CA ASP A 228 15.50 -3.66 -13.42
C ASP A 228 15.71 -4.27 -14.82
N VAL A 229 14.78 -5.12 -15.23
CA VAL A 229 14.81 -5.79 -16.54
C VAL A 229 14.74 -4.82 -17.73
N TRP A 230 14.27 -3.59 -17.51
CA TRP A 230 14.20 -2.52 -18.50
C TRP A 230 15.41 -1.58 -18.47
N GLY A 231 16.42 -1.90 -17.65
CA GLY A 231 17.66 -1.14 -17.58
C GLY A 231 17.62 0.09 -16.68
N ARG A 232 16.53 0.33 -15.95
CA ARG A 232 16.41 1.48 -15.04
C ARG A 232 17.17 1.22 -13.75
N ASP A 233 17.93 2.22 -13.32
CA ASP A 233 18.66 2.17 -12.07
C ASP A 233 17.69 2.25 -10.88
N ALA A 234 17.90 1.36 -9.91
CA ALA A 234 17.13 1.28 -8.69
C ALA A 234 18.04 0.95 -7.49
N HIS A 235 17.56 1.23 -6.30
CA HIS A 235 18.17 0.78 -5.06
C HIS A 235 17.22 -0.17 -4.35
N PHE A 236 17.68 -1.36 -4.01
CA PHE A 236 16.93 -2.29 -3.19
C PHE A 236 17.36 -2.16 -1.74
N ILE A 237 16.43 -1.73 -0.89
CA ILE A 237 16.62 -1.60 0.54
C ILE A 237 16.15 -2.92 1.15
N LYS A 238 17.09 -3.78 1.53
CA LYS A 238 16.81 -5.06 2.15
C LYS A 238 16.56 -4.88 3.64
N VAL A 239 15.50 -5.49 4.14
CA VAL A 239 15.15 -5.47 5.56
C VAL A 239 14.98 -6.89 6.11
N THR A 240 15.04 -7.01 7.42
CA THR A 240 14.78 -8.25 8.15
C THR A 240 13.82 -8.01 9.29
N TRP A 241 13.02 -9.02 9.62
CA TRP A 241 12.19 -9.01 10.82
C TRP A 241 13.05 -8.96 12.10
N GLN A 242 12.69 -8.09 13.04
CA GLN A 242 13.26 -7.96 14.37
C GLN A 242 12.16 -8.18 15.42
N GLU A 243 12.41 -9.09 16.36
CA GLU A 243 11.53 -9.35 17.51
C GLU A 243 11.55 -8.24 18.55
#